data_AF-A0A9X7T685-F1
#
_entry.id   AF-A0A9X7T685-F1
#
_cell.length_a   1.000
_cell.length_b   1.000
_cell.length_c   1.000
_cell.angle_alpha   90.00
_cell.angle_beta   90.00
_cell.angle_gamma   90.00
#
_symmetry.space_group_name_H-M   'P 1'
#
loop_
_entity.id
_entity.type
_entity.pdbx_description
1 polymer ?
#
loop_
_entity_poly.entity_id
_entity_poly.type
_entity_poly.pdbx_seq_one_letter_code
_entity_poly.pdbx_strand_id
1 'polypeptide(L)'
;MPCKLCIERGKPWKGDDPRCAFENGTFSPDNWNCATMIALREISREIGTNYRDDNAVASIGTVPFEGGDYSGYIVMTWYKDRGRTSNAFIAWDSEPIRELTEADAILAIEYNRQEWY
;
A
#
# COMPACT_ATOMS: atom_id res chain seq x y z
N MET A 1 -16.44 -3.23 -3.67
CA MET A 1 -16.82 -2.13 -2.75
C MET A 1 -15.56 -1.35 -2.38
N PRO A 2 -15.59 -0.03 -2.18
CA PRO A 2 -14.41 0.69 -1.70
C PRO A 2 -13.90 0.13 -0.37
N CYS A 3 -12.59 0.11 -0.18
CA CYS A 3 -11.96 -0.32 1.07
C CYS A 3 -12.35 0.59 2.25
N LYS A 4 -12.18 0.08 3.46
CA LYS A 4 -12.50 0.77 4.73
C LYS A 4 -11.93 2.19 4.77
N LEU A 5 -10.64 2.37 4.49
CA LEU A 5 -10.02 3.71 4.53
C LEU A 5 -10.55 4.64 3.43
N CYS A 6 -10.95 4.12 2.27
CA CYS A 6 -11.55 4.96 1.22
C CYS A 6 -12.91 5.48 1.66
N ILE A 7 -13.72 4.64 2.33
CA ILE A 7 -15.01 5.02 2.89
C ILE A 7 -14.83 6.09 3.95
N GLU A 8 -13.91 5.87 4.91
CA GLU A 8 -13.65 6.79 6.03
C GLU A 8 -13.11 8.14 5.56
N ARG A 9 -12.18 8.15 4.61
CA ARG A 9 -11.57 9.40 4.12
C ARG A 9 -12.52 10.21 3.24
N GLY A 10 -13.39 9.55 2.48
CA GLY A 10 -14.20 10.20 1.44
C GLY A 10 -13.35 10.90 0.37
N LYS A 11 -13.88 12.02 -0.16
CA LYS A 11 -13.21 12.85 -1.19
C LYS A 11 -13.14 14.32 -0.74
N PRO A 12 -12.17 14.70 0.11
CA PRO A 12 -12.03 16.06 0.59
C PRO A 12 -11.48 17.05 -0.45
N TRP A 13 -11.07 16.60 -1.64
CA TRP A 13 -10.46 17.43 -2.69
C TRP A 13 -11.37 17.64 -3.91
N LYS A 14 -11.08 18.68 -4.69
CA LYS A 14 -11.63 18.89 -6.04
C LYS A 14 -10.70 18.28 -7.08
N GLY A 15 -11.26 17.54 -8.04
CA GLY A 15 -10.51 16.80 -9.06
C GLY A 15 -11.14 15.44 -9.35
N ASP A 16 -10.35 14.51 -9.91
CA ASP A 16 -10.81 13.17 -10.25
C ASP A 16 -11.29 12.39 -9.02
N ASP A 17 -12.26 11.51 -9.26
CA ASP A 17 -12.80 10.60 -8.24
C ASP A 17 -11.78 9.53 -7.85
N PRO A 18 -11.72 9.13 -6.57
CA PRO A 18 -10.87 8.03 -6.16
C PRO A 18 -11.40 6.70 -6.73
N ARG A 19 -10.49 5.84 -7.18
CA ARG A 19 -10.74 4.45 -7.57
C ARG A 19 -9.99 3.53 -6.61
N CYS A 20 -10.74 2.69 -5.91
CA CYS A 20 -10.18 1.86 -4.85
C CYS A 20 -9.36 0.70 -5.44
N ALA A 21 -8.22 0.40 -4.84
CA ALA A 21 -7.36 -0.71 -5.26
C ALA A 21 -7.89 -2.09 -4.84
N PHE A 22 -8.93 -2.17 -4.00
CA PHE A 22 -9.39 -3.42 -3.39
C PHE A 22 -10.88 -3.70 -3.63
N GLU A 23 -11.46 -3.19 -4.72
CA GLU A 23 -12.90 -3.34 -4.95
C GLU A 23 -13.37 -4.80 -5.00
N ASN A 24 -12.47 -5.70 -5.39
CA ASN A 24 -12.68 -7.15 -5.48
C ASN A 24 -11.94 -7.93 -4.37
N GLY A 25 -11.47 -7.26 -3.31
CA GLY A 25 -10.76 -7.87 -2.18
C GLY A 25 -9.25 -8.04 -2.35
N THR A 26 -8.76 -8.13 -3.59
CA THR A 26 -7.32 -8.16 -3.93
C THR A 26 -6.89 -6.90 -4.69
N PHE A 27 -5.59 -6.62 -4.68
CA PHE A 27 -5.00 -5.43 -5.30
C PHE A 27 -5.27 -5.39 -6.81
N SER A 28 -5.86 -4.28 -7.25
CA SER A 28 -6.01 -3.91 -8.65
C SER A 28 -5.05 -2.77 -9.02
N PRO A 29 -4.26 -2.91 -10.10
CA PRO A 29 -3.42 -1.83 -10.61
C PRO A 29 -4.24 -0.70 -11.25
N ASP A 30 -5.54 -0.89 -11.49
CA ASP A 30 -6.46 0.16 -11.94
C ASP A 30 -7.06 0.91 -10.74
N ASN A 31 -6.19 1.63 -10.03
CA ASN A 31 -6.57 2.45 -8.87
C ASN A 31 -6.15 3.91 -9.09
N TRP A 32 -6.78 4.81 -8.34
CA TRP A 32 -6.44 6.23 -8.31
C TRP A 32 -6.80 6.82 -6.96
N ASN A 33 -5.83 7.40 -6.26
CA ASN A 33 -6.02 7.93 -4.91
C ASN A 33 -6.72 6.92 -3.97
N CYS A 34 -6.35 5.64 -3.99
CA CYS A 34 -6.83 4.69 -3.00
C CYS A 34 -6.25 5.03 -1.62
N ALA A 35 -7.10 5.25 -0.62
CA ALA A 35 -6.67 5.69 0.72
C ALA A 35 -5.73 4.68 1.39
N THR A 36 -6.05 3.38 1.31
CA THR A 36 -5.19 2.30 1.84
C THR A 36 -3.82 2.29 1.16
N MET A 37 -3.76 2.41 -0.17
CA MET A 37 -2.48 2.41 -0.88
C MET A 37 -1.65 3.67 -0.60
N ILE A 38 -2.31 4.81 -0.38
CA ILE A 38 -1.63 6.04 0.04
C ILE A 38 -1.04 5.85 1.44
N ALA A 39 -1.80 5.32 2.39
CA ALA A 39 -1.32 5.08 3.76
C ALA A 39 -0.08 4.17 3.79
N LEU A 40 -0.08 3.08 2.99
CA LEU A 40 1.10 2.21 2.87
C LEU A 40 2.32 2.94 2.28
N ARG A 41 2.10 3.77 1.25
CA ARG A 41 3.18 4.58 0.66
C ARG A 41 3.74 5.60 1.65
N GLU A 42 2.88 6.22 2.44
CA GLU A 42 3.27 7.15 3.51
C GLU A 42 4.11 6.41 4.56
N ILE A 43 3.65 5.26 5.04
CA ILE A 43 4.42 4.42 5.98
C ILE A 43 5.81 4.11 5.41
N SER A 44 5.91 3.66 4.15
CA SER A 44 7.21 3.35 3.54
C SER A 44 8.18 4.55 3.50
N ARG A 45 7.65 5.78 3.46
CA ARG A 45 8.46 7.00 3.52
C ARG A 45 8.86 7.34 4.94
N GLU A 46 7.92 7.22 5.87
CA GLU A 46 8.14 7.48 7.30
C GLU A 46 9.23 6.58 7.87
N ILE A 47 9.24 5.30 7.49
CA ILE A 47 10.24 4.32 7.94
C ILE A 47 11.49 4.26 7.04
N GLY A 48 11.56 5.06 5.98
CA GLY A 48 12.74 5.16 5.11
C GLY A 48 12.99 3.95 4.20
N THR A 49 11.99 3.13 3.92
CA THR A 49 12.06 1.94 3.04
C THR A 49 11.59 2.21 1.61
N ASN A 50 11.49 3.48 1.23
CA ASN A 50 11.16 3.89 -0.13
C ASN A 50 12.41 4.34 -0.90
N TYR A 51 12.44 4.04 -2.19
CA TYR A 51 13.44 4.57 -3.13
C TYR A 51 12.76 5.19 -4.34
N ARG A 52 13.33 6.29 -4.83
CA ARG A 52 12.87 7.01 -6.01
C ARG A 52 14.07 7.52 -6.79
N ASP A 53 14.04 7.27 -8.10
CA ASP A 53 14.92 7.90 -9.07
C ASP A 53 14.06 8.75 -10.02
N ASP A 54 14.34 10.05 -10.11
CA ASP A 54 13.61 10.96 -11.01
C ASP A 54 14.11 10.92 -12.46
N ASN A 55 15.32 10.40 -12.68
CA ASN A 55 15.99 10.32 -13.98
C ASN A 55 15.95 8.91 -14.60
N ALA A 56 15.54 7.89 -13.83
CA ALA A 56 15.45 6.51 -14.31
C ALA A 56 14.15 5.79 -13.89
N VAL A 57 14.27 4.73 -13.08
CA VAL A 57 13.18 3.79 -12.75
C VAL A 57 12.04 4.44 -11.93
N ALA A 58 10.89 3.76 -11.86
CA ALA A 58 9.76 4.18 -11.04
C ALA A 58 10.11 4.25 -9.53
N SER A 59 9.17 4.71 -8.70
CA SER A 59 9.31 4.63 -7.25
C SER A 59 9.00 3.22 -6.76
N ILE A 60 9.71 2.78 -5.73
CA ILE A 60 9.46 1.53 -4.99
C ILE A 60 9.38 1.84 -3.50
N GLY A 61 8.59 1.08 -2.76
CA GLY A 61 8.56 1.11 -1.30
C GLY A 61 8.17 -0.24 -0.74
N THR A 62 8.70 -0.57 0.43
CA THR A 62 8.33 -1.77 1.17
C THR A 62 7.74 -1.40 2.53
N VAL A 63 6.78 -2.18 3.01
CA VAL A 63 6.22 -2.02 4.36
C VAL A 63 6.37 -3.35 5.09
N PRO A 64 7.25 -3.44 6.12
CA PRO A 64 7.43 -4.65 6.88
C PRO A 64 6.21 -4.89 7.78
N PHE A 65 5.85 -6.15 7.98
CA PHE A 65 4.86 -6.52 8.98
C PHE A 65 5.00 -7.99 9.35
N GLU A 66 4.60 -8.31 10.58
CA GLU A 66 4.67 -9.65 11.14
C GLU A 66 3.30 -10.06 11.68
N GLY A 67 3.01 -11.36 11.58
CA GLY A 67 1.93 -12.04 12.28
C GLY A 67 2.48 -13.30 12.95
N GLY A 68 1.61 -14.05 13.64
CA GLY A 68 2.03 -15.16 14.50
C GLY A 68 3.03 -16.13 13.86
N ASP A 69 2.79 -16.52 12.61
CA ASP A 69 3.61 -17.50 11.88
C ASP A 69 4.25 -16.94 10.59
N TYR A 70 4.19 -15.63 10.36
CA TYR A 70 4.65 -15.03 9.09
C TYR A 70 5.35 -13.69 9.30
N SER A 71 6.49 -13.52 8.63
CA SER A 71 7.24 -12.26 8.59
C SER A 71 7.56 -11.89 7.14
N GLY A 72 7.45 -10.61 6.79
CA GLY A 72 7.80 -10.16 5.45
C GLY A 72 7.34 -8.75 5.14
N TYR A 73 7.03 -8.52 3.86
CA TYR A 73 6.83 -7.18 3.33
C TYR A 73 5.63 -7.11 2.39
N ILE A 74 4.93 -5.99 2.45
CA ILE A 74 4.22 -5.48 1.28
C ILE A 74 5.25 -4.77 0.40
N VAL A 75 5.38 -5.17 -0.86
CA VAL A 75 6.23 -4.50 -1.85
C VAL A 75 5.35 -3.74 -2.83
N MET A 76 5.65 -2.47 -3.07
CA MET A 76 4.85 -1.61 -3.95
C MET A 76 5.73 -0.86 -4.94
N THR A 77 5.22 -0.63 -6.15
CA THR A 77 5.82 0.30 -7.11
C THR A 77 4.81 1.28 -7.65
N TRP A 78 5.23 2.50 -7.96
CA TRP A 78 4.35 3.55 -8.47
C TRP A 78 5.11 4.62 -9.28
N TYR A 79 4.39 5.33 -10.16
CA TYR A 79 5.00 6.36 -11.00
C TYR A 79 4.95 7.74 -10.33
N LYS A 80 6.11 8.20 -9.82
CA LYS A 80 6.30 9.52 -9.18
C LYS A 80 5.31 9.75 -8.05
N ASP A 81 5.27 10.94 -7.46
CA ASP A 81 4.28 11.21 -6.41
C ASP A 81 2.88 11.52 -6.96
N ARG A 82 2.27 10.55 -7.65
CA ARG A 82 0.92 10.61 -8.21
C ARG A 82 -0.03 9.67 -7.47
N GLY A 83 -1.33 9.74 -7.80
CA GLY A 83 -2.39 9.02 -7.10
C GLY A 83 -2.45 7.50 -7.33
N ARG A 84 -1.78 6.96 -8.36
CA ARG A 84 -1.84 5.53 -8.69
C ARG A 84 -0.70 4.74 -8.07
N THR A 85 -1.00 3.55 -7.54
CA THR A 85 0.00 2.51 -7.29
C THR A 85 -0.03 1.49 -8.44
N SER A 86 1.12 1.21 -9.04
CA SER A 86 1.22 0.39 -10.26
C SER A 86 1.29 -1.10 -9.97
N ASN A 87 2.04 -1.52 -8.96
CA ASN A 87 2.10 -2.90 -8.49
C ASN A 87 2.08 -2.93 -6.97
N ALA A 88 1.48 -3.96 -6.39
CA ALA A 88 1.59 -4.27 -4.98
C ALA A 88 1.39 -5.78 -4.75
N PHE A 89 2.23 -6.39 -3.91
CA PHE A 89 2.16 -7.82 -3.58
C PHE A 89 2.77 -8.10 -2.20
N ILE A 90 2.50 -9.30 -1.70
CA ILE A 90 3.08 -9.82 -0.47
C ILE A 90 4.31 -10.67 -0.79
N ALA A 91 5.40 -10.39 -0.08
CA ALA A 91 6.61 -11.18 -0.09
C ALA A 91 6.93 -11.62 1.34
N TRP A 92 6.50 -12.83 1.69
CA TRP A 92 6.86 -13.50 2.94
C TRP A 92 8.25 -14.14 2.84
N ASP A 93 8.89 -14.38 3.98
CA ASP A 93 10.20 -15.04 4.04
C ASP A 93 10.16 -16.54 3.68
N SER A 94 9.04 -17.19 3.96
CA SER A 94 8.86 -18.65 3.98
C SER A 94 7.81 -19.15 3.00
N GLU A 95 7.12 -18.23 2.32
CA GLU A 95 6.03 -18.55 1.39
C GLU A 95 6.25 -17.89 0.02
N PRO A 96 5.72 -18.45 -1.08
CA PRO A 96 5.75 -17.81 -2.38
C PRO A 96 5.08 -16.42 -2.38
N ILE A 97 5.52 -15.56 -3.30
CA ILE A 97 4.87 -14.26 -3.54
C ILE A 97 3.40 -14.46 -3.87
N ARG A 98 2.52 -13.66 -3.27
CA ARG A 98 1.09 -13.67 -3.54
C ARG A 98 0.49 -12.27 -3.66
N GLU A 99 -0.73 -12.21 -4.16
CA GLU A 99 -1.48 -10.96 -4.25
C GLU A 99 -1.71 -10.32 -2.87
N LEU A 100 -1.66 -8.99 -2.85
CA LEU A 100 -2.01 -8.19 -1.68
C LEU A 100 -3.53 -8.11 -1.55
N THR A 101 -4.07 -8.45 -0.39
CA THR A 101 -5.49 -8.25 -0.06
C THR A 101 -5.69 -6.98 0.76
N GLU A 102 -6.94 -6.50 0.85
CA GLU A 102 -7.26 -5.40 1.77
C GLU A 102 -6.89 -5.75 3.21
N ALA A 103 -7.19 -6.97 3.66
CA ALA A 103 -6.91 -7.42 5.02
C ALA A 103 -5.42 -7.36 5.35
N ASP A 104 -4.55 -7.82 4.44
CA ASP A 104 -3.10 -7.72 4.60
C ASP A 104 -2.66 -6.26 4.73
N ALA A 105 -3.20 -5.38 3.89
CA ALA A 105 -2.87 -3.96 3.91
C ALA A 105 -3.27 -3.30 5.24
N ILE A 106 -4.44 -3.64 5.79
CA ILE A 106 -4.87 -3.15 7.11
C ILE A 106 -3.92 -3.65 8.20
N LEU A 107 -3.60 -4.95 8.22
CA LEU A 107 -2.68 -5.53 9.21
C LEU A 107 -1.31 -4.83 9.18
N ALA A 108 -0.75 -4.60 8.00
CA ALA A 108 0.53 -3.90 7.86
C ALA A 108 0.44 -2.44 8.32
N ILE A 109 -0.66 -1.73 8.04
CA ILE A 109 -0.88 -0.37 8.53
C ILE A 109 -0.95 -0.35 10.06
N GLU A 110 -1.70 -1.26 10.66
CA GLU A 110 -1.85 -1.36 12.11
C GLU A 110 -0.51 -1.70 12.77
N TYR A 111 0.23 -2.68 12.23
CA TYR A 111 1.55 -3.07 12.71
C TYR A 111 2.53 -1.88 12.78
N ASN A 112 2.58 -1.06 11.73
CA ASN A 112 3.53 0.07 11.65
C ASN A 112 3.06 1.32 12.40
N ARG A 113 1.80 1.36 12.85
CA ARG A 113 1.25 2.50 13.61
C ARG A 113 1.16 2.23 15.11
N GLN A 114 1.48 1.02 15.56
CA GLN A 114 1.67 0.74 16.97
C GLN A 114 2.93 1.48 17.44
N GLU A 115 2.79 2.40 18.40
CA GLU A 115 3.94 2.99 19.10
C GLU A 115 4.64 1.86 19.87
N TRP A 116 5.81 1.43 19.39
CA TRP A 116 6.69 0.56 20.15
C TRP A 116 7.33 1.42 21.25
N TYR A 117 6.78 1.34 22.47
CA TYR A 117 7.31 1.98 23.69
C TYR A 117 8.63 1.38 24.14
#